data_AF-A0A534MC45-F1
#
_entry.id   AF-A0A534MC45-F1
#
_cell.length_a   1.000
_cell.length_b   1.000
_cell.length_c   1.000
_cell.angle_alpha   90.00
_cell.angle_beta   90.00
_cell.angle_gamma   90.00
#
_symmetry.space_group_name_H-M   'P 1'
#
loop_
_entity.id
_entity.type
_entity.pdbx_description
1 polymer ?
#
loop_
_entity_poly.entity_id
_entity_poly.type
_entity_poly.pdbx_seq_one_letter_code
_entity_poly.pdbx_strand_id
1 'polypeptide(L)'
;GKNLRSQRRGRGTSPTYRSPSHRHPGPVVHPHLRGSGVVTDIFQAPGHTAPLARVRFDGEEVLMIACDGLSIGQAVTHGMPNVDRGNTLPLRDIPEGTLVYNVEAMPG
;
A
#
# COMPACT_ATOMS: atom_id res chain seq x y z
N GLY A 1 3.97 4.29 43.26
CA GLY A 1 2.84 4.63 42.35
C GLY A 1 2.64 3.54 41.32
N LYS A 2 1.48 3.46 40.65
CA LYS A 2 1.23 2.50 39.57
C LYS A 2 1.76 3.03 38.23
N ASN A 3 2.09 2.13 37.29
CA ASN A 3 2.54 2.51 35.95
C ASN A 3 1.52 3.38 35.21
N LEU A 4 2.02 4.41 34.53
CA LEU A 4 1.26 5.29 33.64
C LEU A 4 0.72 4.52 32.42
N ARG A 5 -0.35 5.04 31.80
CA ARG A 5 -0.94 4.42 30.61
C ARG A 5 0.04 4.33 29.43
N SER A 6 0.88 5.35 29.23
CA SER A 6 1.92 5.36 28.19
C SER A 6 2.96 4.24 28.39
N GLN A 7 3.41 4.01 29.62
CA GLN A 7 4.33 2.93 29.97
C GLN A 7 3.72 1.55 29.67
N ARG A 8 2.42 1.37 29.96
CA ARG A 8 1.70 0.13 29.64
C ARG A 8 1.55 -0.09 28.13
N ARG A 9 1.28 0.99 27.39
CA ARG A 9 1.22 0.99 25.91
C ARG A 9 2.57 0.60 25.31
N GLY A 10 3.64 1.29 25.69
CA GLY A 10 4.99 1.06 25.15
C GLY A 10 5.56 -0.33 25.47
N ARG A 11 5.18 -0.92 26.61
CA ARG A 11 5.54 -2.30 26.93
C ARG A 11 4.92 -3.30 25.95
N GLY A 12 3.72 -3.01 25.45
CA GLY A 12 3.06 -3.82 24.45
C GLY A 12 2.82 -5.27 24.84
N THR A 13 2.81 -5.68 26.12
CA THR A 13 2.59 -7.10 26.49
C THR A 13 1.12 -7.48 26.53
N SER A 14 0.23 -6.50 26.69
CA SER A 14 -1.22 -6.72 26.75
C SER A 14 -1.86 -6.61 25.37
N PRO A 15 -2.80 -7.51 25.00
CA PRO A 15 -3.60 -7.38 23.77
C PRO A 15 -4.38 -6.06 23.68
N THR A 16 -4.68 -5.42 24.82
CA THR A 16 -5.46 -4.16 24.88
C THR A 16 -4.87 -3.02 24.06
N TYR A 17 -3.54 -2.95 23.91
CA TYR A 17 -2.87 -1.87 23.20
C TYR A 17 -2.18 -2.32 21.91
N ARG A 18 -2.35 -3.58 21.50
CA ARG A 18 -1.79 -4.11 20.24
C ARG A 18 -2.83 -4.01 19.13
N SER A 19 -2.36 -3.70 17.93
CA SER A 19 -3.18 -3.87 16.73
C SER A 19 -3.44 -5.36 16.48
N PRO A 20 -4.64 -5.76 16.04
CA PRO A 20 -4.94 -7.14 15.68
C PRO A 20 -4.30 -7.52 14.33
N SER A 21 -2.97 -7.62 14.30
CA SER A 21 -2.17 -7.83 13.08
C SER A 21 -2.52 -9.10 12.31
N HIS A 22 -3.02 -10.14 12.97
CA HIS A 22 -3.48 -11.38 12.35
C HIS A 22 -4.68 -11.20 11.40
N ARG A 23 -5.35 -10.04 11.41
CA ARG A 23 -6.44 -9.72 10.48
C ARG A 23 -5.98 -8.89 9.29
N HIS A 24 -4.75 -8.39 9.32
CA HIS A 24 -4.26 -7.52 8.27
C HIS A 24 -3.93 -8.38 7.04
N PRO A 25 -4.27 -7.93 5.81
CA PRO A 25 -4.09 -8.75 4.61
C PRO A 25 -2.62 -8.95 4.22
N GLY A 26 -1.76 -7.99 4.56
CA GLY A 26 -0.34 -8.03 4.23
C GLY A 26 0.26 -6.63 4.18
N PRO A 27 1.58 -6.52 3.94
CA PRO A 27 2.24 -5.24 3.74
C PRO A 27 1.83 -4.62 2.40
N VAL A 28 1.65 -3.30 2.39
CA VAL A 28 1.38 -2.51 1.18
C VAL A 28 2.66 -1.77 0.84
N VAL A 29 3.51 -2.43 0.06
CA VAL A 29 4.85 -1.95 -0.32
C VAL A 29 4.99 -1.99 -1.84
N HIS A 30 5.80 -1.09 -2.36
CA HIS A 30 6.16 -1.11 -3.77
C HIS A 30 6.97 -2.38 -4.07
N PRO A 31 6.63 -3.13 -5.13
CA PRO A 31 7.35 -4.34 -5.43
C PRO A 31 8.71 -4.01 -6.07
N HIS A 32 9.73 -4.82 -5.84
CA HIS A 32 11.06 -4.62 -6.45
C HIS A 32 11.10 -4.98 -7.95
N LEU A 33 10.02 -5.57 -8.47
CA LEU A 33 9.87 -5.92 -9.88
C LEU A 33 9.50 -4.69 -10.71
N ARG A 34 9.86 -4.70 -11.99
CA ARG A 34 9.39 -3.72 -12.98
C ARG A 34 8.56 -4.43 -14.04
N GLY A 35 7.44 -3.85 -14.41
CA GLY A 35 6.57 -4.44 -15.42
C GLY A 35 5.13 -3.94 -15.37
N SER A 36 4.27 -4.62 -16.13
CA SER A 36 2.83 -4.43 -16.14
C SER A 36 2.14 -5.50 -15.29
N GLY A 37 1.12 -5.11 -14.57
CA GLY A 37 0.24 -6.00 -13.82
C GLY A 37 -1.22 -5.69 -14.10
N VAL A 38 -2.09 -6.59 -13.67
CA VAL A 38 -3.54 -6.43 -13.78
C VAL A 38 -4.16 -6.43 -12.40
N VAL A 39 -5.04 -5.48 -12.14
CA VAL A 39 -5.83 -5.44 -10.91
C VAL A 39 -6.79 -6.63 -10.89
N THR A 40 -6.63 -7.52 -9.92
CA THR A 40 -7.44 -8.74 -9.80
C THR A 40 -8.62 -8.57 -8.85
N ASP A 41 -8.49 -7.71 -7.83
CA ASP A 41 -9.52 -7.52 -6.80
C ASP A 41 -9.35 -6.17 -6.10
N ILE A 42 -10.44 -5.62 -5.56
CA ILE A 42 -10.47 -4.39 -4.75
C ILE A 42 -11.35 -4.65 -3.53
N PHE A 43 -10.79 -4.51 -2.33
CA PHE A 43 -11.47 -4.91 -1.10
C PHE A 43 -11.14 -3.98 0.09
N GLN A 44 -12.03 -3.95 1.08
CA GLN A 44 -11.80 -3.21 2.32
C GLN A 44 -10.85 -4.00 3.22
N ALA A 45 -9.69 -3.42 3.52
CA ALA A 45 -8.66 -4.07 4.34
C ALA A 45 -8.79 -3.70 5.84
N PRO A 46 -8.84 -4.69 6.76
CA PRO A 46 -8.71 -4.43 8.18
C PRO A 46 -7.38 -3.74 8.50
N GLY A 47 -7.44 -2.65 9.28
CA GLY A 47 -6.25 -1.86 9.64
C GLY A 47 -5.94 -0.72 8.66
N HIS A 48 -6.69 -0.60 7.56
CA HIS A 48 -6.63 0.54 6.65
C HIS A 48 -7.99 1.25 6.59
N THR A 49 -7.95 2.57 6.46
CA THR A 49 -9.16 3.38 6.23
C THR A 49 -9.56 3.34 4.75
N ALA A 50 -8.58 3.26 3.85
CA ALA A 50 -8.78 3.17 2.41
C ALA A 50 -8.87 1.70 1.95
N PRO A 51 -9.60 1.42 0.84
CA PRO A 51 -9.58 0.11 0.20
C PRO A 51 -8.19 -0.21 -0.36
N LEU A 52 -7.88 -1.51 -0.43
CA LEU A 52 -6.69 -2.02 -1.08
C LEU A 52 -7.06 -2.74 -2.37
N ALA A 53 -6.13 -2.75 -3.31
CA ALA A 53 -6.23 -3.52 -4.53
C ALA A 53 -5.18 -4.64 -4.55
N ARG A 54 -5.58 -5.81 -5.05
CA ARG A 54 -4.65 -6.89 -5.40
C ARG A 54 -4.27 -6.72 -6.85
N VAL A 55 -2.97 -6.75 -7.13
CA VAL A 55 -2.44 -6.67 -8.48
C VAL A 55 -1.57 -7.87 -8.73
N ARG A 56 -1.75 -8.51 -9.88
CA ARG A 56 -0.90 -9.60 -10.33
C ARG A 56 0.10 -9.08 -11.34
N PHE A 57 1.39 -9.12 -10.99
CA PHE A 57 2.53 -8.78 -11.83
C PHE A 57 3.31 -10.06 -12.16
N ASP A 58 3.35 -10.50 -13.43
CA ASP A 58 4.17 -11.63 -13.91
C ASP A 58 4.24 -12.87 -12.98
N GLY A 59 3.13 -13.20 -12.32
CA GLY A 59 3.01 -14.36 -11.42
C GLY A 59 3.09 -14.04 -9.92
N GLU A 60 3.50 -12.84 -9.54
CA GLU A 60 3.49 -12.35 -8.16
C GLU A 60 2.22 -11.53 -7.86
N GLU A 61 1.65 -11.71 -6.67
CA GLU A 61 0.55 -10.89 -6.18
C GLU A 61 1.06 -9.84 -5.20
N VAL A 62 0.72 -8.59 -5.48
CA VAL A 62 1.11 -7.43 -4.70
C VAL A 62 -0.13 -6.71 -4.21
N LEU A 63 -0.07 -6.19 -2.99
CA LEU A 63 -1.10 -5.32 -2.43
C LEU A 63 -0.71 -3.86 -2.66
N MET A 64 -1.62 -3.09 -3.23
CA MET A 64 -1.46 -1.64 -3.41
C MET A 64 -2.62 -0.87 -2.76
N ILE A 65 -2.39 0.39 -2.40
CA ILE A 65 -3.49 1.30 -2.05
C ILE A 65 -4.29 1.57 -3.32
N ALA A 66 -5.61 1.35 -3.26
CA ALA A 66 -6.47 1.63 -4.40
C ALA A 66 -6.64 3.16 -4.54
N CYS A 67 -6.28 3.70 -5.71
CA CYS A 67 -6.54 5.09 -6.03
C CYS A 67 -8.00 5.28 -6.44
N ASP A 68 -8.44 6.54 -6.42
CA ASP A 68 -9.74 6.88 -6.99
C ASP A 68 -9.79 6.56 -8.49
N GLY A 69 -10.90 5.99 -8.93
CA GLY A 69 -11.10 5.52 -10.31
C GLY A 69 -10.38 4.22 -10.70
N LEU A 70 -9.70 3.53 -9.77
CA LEU A 70 -9.12 2.21 -10.05
C LEU A 70 -10.23 1.16 -10.25
N SER A 71 -10.08 0.30 -11.25
CA SER A 71 -11.06 -0.75 -11.58
C SER A 71 -10.43 -2.13 -11.70
N ILE A 72 -11.23 -3.17 -11.44
CA ILE A 72 -10.81 -4.57 -11.63
C ILE A 72 -10.60 -4.82 -13.14
N GLY A 73 -9.49 -5.47 -13.48
CA GLY A 73 -9.06 -5.70 -14.86
C GLY A 73 -8.24 -4.56 -15.47
N GLN A 74 -8.08 -3.43 -14.76
CA GLN A 74 -7.22 -2.34 -15.21
C GLN A 74 -5.76 -2.78 -15.23
N ALA A 75 -5.05 -2.41 -16.30
CA ALA A 75 -3.61 -2.57 -16.38
C ALA A 75 -2.92 -1.45 -15.59
N VAL A 76 -1.98 -1.83 -14.73
CA VAL A 76 -1.14 -0.92 -13.94
C VAL A 76 0.32 -1.22 -14.20
N THR A 77 1.17 -0.22 -14.09
CA THR A 77 2.61 -0.37 -14.39
C THR A 77 3.46 0.08 -13.23
N HIS A 78 4.55 -0.64 -12.98
CA HIS A 78 5.57 -0.28 -12.00
C HIS A 78 6.92 -0.03 -12.69
N GLY A 79 7.49 1.16 -12.50
CA GLY A 79 8.82 1.52 -12.97
C GLY A 79 8.93 1.78 -14.49
N MET A 80 7.80 1.94 -15.18
CA MET A 80 7.73 2.34 -16.60
C MET A 80 7.29 3.82 -16.72
N PRO A 81 7.74 4.55 -17.75
CA PRO A 81 7.41 5.97 -17.95
C PRO A 81 5.98 6.13 -18.51
N ASN A 82 4.98 5.70 -17.73
CA ASN A 82 3.57 5.81 -18.07
C ASN A 82 2.83 6.51 -16.93
N VAL A 83 2.56 7.80 -17.10
CA VAL A 83 1.85 8.60 -16.10
C VAL A 83 0.35 8.35 -16.26
N ASP A 84 -0.18 7.42 -15.48
CA ASP A 84 -1.61 7.16 -15.39
C ASP A 84 -2.00 6.75 -13.97
N ARG A 85 -3.30 6.78 -13.68
CA ARG A 85 -3.85 6.41 -12.37
C ARG A 85 -3.54 4.95 -12.05
N GLY A 86 -3.03 4.69 -10.85
CA GLY A 86 -2.63 3.36 -10.41
C GLY A 86 -1.19 2.99 -10.77
N ASN A 87 -0.51 3.76 -11.62
CA ASN A 87 0.88 3.49 -11.97
C ASN A 87 1.83 4.03 -10.91
N THR A 88 2.95 3.34 -10.75
CA THR A 88 4.02 3.71 -9.82
C THR A 88 5.29 4.00 -10.60
N LEU A 89 5.83 5.21 -10.43
CA LEU A 89 7.05 5.69 -11.08
C LEU A 89 7.85 6.59 -10.12
N PRO A 90 9.18 6.71 -10.33
CA PRO A 90 10.01 7.64 -9.58
C PRO A 90 9.52 9.08 -9.69
N LEU A 91 9.61 9.86 -8.60
CA LEU A 91 9.16 11.25 -8.57
C LEU A 91 9.77 12.14 -9.67
N ARG A 92 11.01 11.87 -10.08
CA ARG A 92 11.69 12.59 -11.17
C ARG A 92 11.02 12.45 -12.53
N ASP A 93 10.23 11.39 -12.72
CA ASP A 93 9.57 11.05 -13.98
C ASP A 93 8.09 11.52 -13.98
N ILE A 94 7.61 12.10 -12.88
CA ILE A 94 6.23 12.57 -12.72
C ILE A 94 6.15 14.09 -13.01
N PRO A 95 5.23 14.53 -13.91
CA PRO A 95 5.00 15.95 -14.15
C PRO A 95 4.53 16.70 -12.90
N GLU A 96 4.99 17.94 -12.73
CA GLU A 96 4.53 18.81 -11.66
C GLU A 96 3.02 19.07 -11.72
N GLY A 97 2.40 19.22 -10.55
CA GLY A 97 0.94 19.39 -10.44
C GLY A 97 0.13 18.08 -10.49
N THR A 98 0.79 16.93 -10.66
CA THR A 98 0.13 15.62 -10.60
C THR A 98 -0.15 15.21 -9.15
N LEU A 99 -1.34 14.67 -8.89
CA LEU A 99 -1.67 14.08 -7.60
C LEU A 99 -1.00 12.71 -7.45
N VAL A 100 -0.25 12.54 -6.36
CA VAL A 100 0.48 11.30 -6.04
C VAL A 100 0.09 10.77 -4.67
N TYR A 101 0.31 9.47 -4.44
CA TYR A 101 0.04 8.80 -3.16
C TYR A 101 1.08 7.70 -2.91
N ASN A 102 1.13 7.18 -1.67
CA ASN A 102 2.07 6.14 -1.24
C ASN A 102 3.55 6.48 -1.54
N VAL A 103 3.97 7.71 -1.22
CA VAL A 103 5.33 8.21 -1.50
C VAL A 103 6.34 7.58 -0.53
N GLU A 104 7.44 7.07 -1.07
CA GLU A 104 8.56 6.55 -0.29
C GLU A 104 9.28 7.67 0.48
N ALA A 105 9.51 7.46 1.78
CA ALA A 105 10.30 8.40 2.58
C ALA A 105 11.81 8.29 2.30
N MET A 106 12.26 7.08 1.94
CA MET A 106 13.62 6.78 1.50
C MET A 106 13.49 5.89 0.26
N PRO A 107 14.23 6.13 -0.82
CA PRO A 107 14.18 5.29 -2.01
C PRO A 107 14.53 3.84 -1.67
N GLY A 108 13.62 2.89 -1.93
CA GLY A 108 13.85 1.46 -1.65
C GLY A 108 12.59 0.68 -1.31
#